data_AF-A0A814F8R9-F1
#
_entry.id   AF-A0A814F8R9-F1
#
_cell.length_a   1.000
_cell.length_b   1.000
_cell.length_c   1.000
_cell.angle_alpha   90.00
_cell.angle_beta   90.00
_cell.angle_gamma   90.00
#
_symmetry.space_group_name_H-M   'P 1'
#
loop_
_entity.id
_entity.type
_entity.pdbx_description
1 polymer ?
#
loop_
_entity_poly.entity_id
_entity_poly.type
_entity_poly.pdbx_seq_one_letter_code
_entity_poly.pdbx_strand_id
1 'polypeptide(L)'
;MTQVLGDLTQQLTKARDDDDFVETDLKEWTDKLNKIKNDWTTSQTISIQQDVSEISFIRKIVINDWHDDCLEQSAGDIRIEENGFVIIHGQSQGHAAVRGKCQYSSGQHRFRFKVEKLDASKWVFFGIKPKVAPMMADSANTNTAYGWAGGNAVLLNGVVQSNYNGYTSDMEISDIFELIVDCDEKKLRLINERTHSTHELNVDVTKCSLPWQLNLGLYYSNDRIRMIDQT
;
A
#
# COMPACT_ATOMS: atom_id res chain seq x y z
N MET A 1 6.31 11.85 -23.12
CA MET A 1 5.77 10.68 -23.87
C MET A 1 5.18 11.11 -25.22
N THR A 2 4.36 12.17 -25.28
CA THR A 2 3.96 12.88 -26.52
C THR A 2 5.14 13.34 -27.38
N GLN A 3 6.28 13.66 -26.77
CA GLN A 3 7.50 14.07 -27.46
C GLN A 3 8.10 12.95 -28.33
N VAL A 4 8.09 11.69 -27.87
CA VAL A 4 8.66 10.54 -28.62
C VAL A 4 7.85 10.23 -29.87
N LEU A 5 6.52 10.35 -29.79
CA LEU A 5 5.64 10.18 -30.94
C LEU A 5 5.80 11.33 -31.96
N GLY A 6 5.99 12.54 -31.44
CA GLY A 6 6.30 13.73 -32.26
C GLY A 6 7.61 13.56 -33.03
N ASP A 7 8.67 13.14 -32.35
CA ASP A 7 9.99 12.91 -32.96
C ASP A 7 9.94 11.81 -34.02
N LEU A 8 9.20 10.71 -33.78
CA LEU A 8 9.04 9.63 -34.76
C LEU A 8 8.24 10.09 -35.99
N THR A 9 7.18 10.88 -35.79
CA THR A 9 6.38 11.45 -36.87
C THR A 9 7.23 12.40 -37.73
N GLN A 10 8.10 13.19 -37.10
CA GLN A 10 9.00 14.10 -37.78
C GLN A 10 10.07 13.35 -38.59
N GLN A 11 10.63 12.25 -38.05
CA GLN A 11 11.58 11.40 -38.77
C GLN A 11 10.96 10.73 -40.00
N LEU A 12 9.75 10.18 -39.85
CA LEU A 12 9.01 9.55 -40.95
C LEU A 12 8.64 10.55 -42.05
N THR A 13 8.22 11.76 -41.67
CA THR A 13 7.86 12.81 -42.63
C THR A 13 9.09 13.27 -43.40
N LYS A 14 10.20 13.51 -42.71
CA LYS A 14 11.45 13.93 -43.33
C LYS A 14 12.01 12.87 -44.29
N ALA A 15 12.06 11.61 -43.87
CA ALA A 15 12.57 10.53 -44.73
C ALA A 15 11.69 10.28 -45.97
N ARG A 16 10.37 10.50 -45.86
CA ARG A 16 9.46 10.47 -47.02
C ARG A 16 9.72 11.62 -47.99
N ASP A 17 9.99 12.81 -47.46
CA ASP A 17 10.21 14.00 -48.28
C ASP A 17 11.62 14.02 -48.93
N ASP A 18 12.60 13.35 -48.31
CA ASP A 18 13.98 13.21 -48.80
C ASP A 18 14.16 12.01 -49.77
N ASP A 19 13.14 11.16 -49.96
CA ASP A 19 13.15 9.92 -50.79
C ASP A 19 14.32 8.96 -50.46
N ASP A 20 14.80 9.04 -49.22
CA ASP A 20 16.03 8.40 -48.73
C ASP A 20 15.68 7.36 -47.66
N PHE A 21 14.98 6.29 -48.08
CA PHE A 21 14.65 5.18 -47.20
C PHE A 21 15.43 3.92 -47.58
N VAL A 22 16.21 3.40 -46.64
CA VAL A 22 16.76 2.04 -46.73
C VAL A 22 15.98 1.10 -45.83
N GLU A 23 15.94 -0.18 -46.20
CA GLU A 23 15.18 -1.24 -45.49
C GLU A 23 15.50 -1.33 -43.98
N THR A 24 16.69 -0.86 -43.59
CA THR A 24 17.12 -0.79 -42.18
C THR A 24 16.30 0.23 -41.37
N ASP A 25 15.93 1.37 -41.96
CA ASP A 25 15.16 2.43 -41.28
C ASP A 25 13.72 1.98 -41.02
N LEU A 26 13.13 1.27 -41.98
CA LEU A 26 11.78 0.71 -41.85
C LEU A 26 11.70 -0.30 -40.69
N LYS A 27 12.74 -1.12 -40.53
CA LYS A 27 12.82 -2.07 -39.43
C LYS A 27 12.94 -1.36 -38.08
N GLU A 28 13.81 -0.35 -37.99
CA GLU A 28 13.99 0.44 -36.76
C GLU A 28 12.70 1.17 -36.34
N TRP A 29 11.98 1.77 -37.29
CA TRP A 29 10.70 2.42 -37.00
C TRP A 29 9.62 1.42 -36.59
N THR A 30 9.60 0.25 -37.22
CA THR A 30 8.67 -0.84 -36.85
C THR A 30 8.92 -1.30 -35.42
N ASP A 31 10.19 -1.45 -35.02
CA ASP A 31 10.56 -1.84 -33.66
C ASP A 31 10.19 -0.75 -32.63
N LYS A 32 10.41 0.53 -32.95
CA LYS A 32 9.98 1.66 -32.12
C LYS A 32 8.46 1.71 -31.96
N LEU A 33 7.71 1.49 -33.04
CA LEU A 33 6.24 1.43 -33.02
C LEU A 33 5.73 0.27 -32.16
N ASN A 34 6.33 -0.91 -32.30
CA ASN A 34 5.96 -2.09 -31.50
C ASN A 34 6.25 -1.89 -30.02
N LYS A 35 7.36 -1.23 -29.68
CA LYS A 35 7.68 -0.85 -28.30
C LYS A 35 6.63 0.11 -27.72
N ILE A 36 6.29 1.18 -28.44
CA ILE A 36 5.25 2.13 -28.01
C ILE A 36 3.89 1.43 -27.87
N LYS A 37 3.54 0.54 -28.80
CA LYS A 37 2.31 -0.25 -28.74
C LYS A 37 2.26 -1.15 -27.51
N ASN A 38 3.36 -1.83 -27.20
CA ASN A 38 3.45 -2.69 -26.01
C ASN A 38 3.36 -1.87 -24.72
N ASP A 39 4.02 -0.71 -24.67
CA ASP A 39 3.92 0.24 -23.55
C ASP A 39 2.48 0.75 -23.37
N TRP A 40 1.73 0.95 -24.47
CA TRP A 40 0.30 1.32 -24.44
C TRP A 40 -0.59 0.19 -23.96
N THR A 41 -0.36 -1.05 -24.40
CA THR A 41 -1.19 -2.19 -24.00
C THR A 41 -0.92 -2.65 -22.57
N THR A 42 0.25 -2.30 -22.00
CA THR A 42 0.62 -2.61 -20.61
C THR A 42 0.28 -1.48 -19.64
N SER A 43 0.06 -0.26 -20.12
CA SER A 43 -0.39 0.86 -19.28
C SER A 43 -1.87 0.70 -18.93
N GLN A 44 -2.10 0.30 -17.67
CA GLN A 44 -3.34 0.34 -16.89
C GLN A 44 -4.65 0.36 -17.69
N THR A 45 -5.32 -0.80 -17.74
CA THR A 45 -6.72 -0.89 -18.18
C THR A 45 -7.59 -0.10 -17.22
N ILE A 46 -7.88 1.16 -17.56
CA ILE A 46 -8.92 1.94 -16.89
C ILE A 46 -10.27 1.46 -17.45
N SER A 47 -11.00 0.69 -16.65
CA SER A 47 -12.38 0.30 -16.95
C SER A 47 -13.32 1.42 -16.54
N ILE A 48 -13.97 2.08 -17.50
CA ILE A 48 -14.99 3.09 -17.26
C ILE A 48 -16.33 2.49 -17.66
N GLN A 49 -17.21 2.24 -16.69
CA GLN A 49 -18.59 1.83 -16.95
C GLN A 49 -19.53 3.01 -16.69
N GLN A 50 -20.41 3.27 -17.65
CA GLN A 50 -21.42 4.32 -17.57
C GLN A 50 -22.69 3.76 -16.92
N ASP A 51 -23.04 4.27 -15.75
CA ASP A 51 -24.33 3.99 -15.12
C ASP A 51 -25.40 4.91 -15.72
N VAL A 52 -26.35 4.32 -16.45
CA VAL A 52 -27.42 5.03 -17.14
C VAL A 52 -28.60 5.17 -16.16
N SER A 53 -28.43 6.00 -15.14
CA SER A 53 -29.54 6.42 -14.29
C SER A 53 -29.65 7.95 -14.28
N GLU A 54 -30.80 8.43 -14.76
CA GLU A 54 -31.11 9.84 -14.98
C GLU A 54 -31.31 10.62 -13.68
N ILE A 55 -30.25 10.95 -12.93
CA ILE A 55 -30.26 12.09 -11.99
C ILE A 55 -28.86 12.70 -11.93
N SER A 56 -28.74 13.97 -12.34
CA SER A 56 -27.49 14.72 -12.31
C SER A 56 -27.03 15.02 -10.88
N PHE A 57 -26.03 14.27 -10.42
CA PHE A 57 -25.12 14.65 -9.34
C PHE A 57 -23.76 14.13 -9.75
N ILE A 58 -22.86 15.01 -10.18
CA ILE A 58 -21.49 14.62 -10.49
C ILE A 58 -20.86 14.19 -9.17
N ARG A 59 -20.89 12.87 -8.90
CA ARG A 59 -20.07 12.24 -7.87
C ARG A 59 -18.62 12.58 -8.20
N LYS A 60 -17.89 13.10 -7.22
CA LYS A 60 -16.43 13.27 -7.28
C LYS A 60 -15.85 11.97 -7.85
N ILE A 61 -15.33 12.03 -9.08
CA ILE A 61 -14.59 10.91 -9.65
C ILE A 61 -13.29 10.88 -8.88
N VAL A 62 -13.22 9.99 -7.89
CA VAL A 62 -11.96 9.68 -7.22
C VAL A 62 -11.28 8.64 -8.10
N ILE A 63 -10.31 9.11 -8.88
CA ILE A 63 -9.36 8.21 -9.51
C ILE A 63 -8.50 7.69 -8.36
N ASN A 64 -8.76 6.45 -7.93
CA ASN A 64 -7.83 5.73 -7.08
C ASN A 64 -6.63 5.44 -7.97
N ASP A 65 -5.65 6.33 -7.96
CA ASP A 65 -4.35 6.03 -8.51
C ASP A 65 -3.83 4.87 -7.66
N TRP A 66 -3.81 3.67 -8.24
CA TRP A 66 -3.26 2.49 -7.60
C TRP A 66 -1.76 2.73 -7.55
N HIS A 67 -1.33 3.48 -6.54
CA HIS A 67 0.07 3.49 -6.18
C HIS A 67 0.40 2.05 -5.81
N ASP A 68 1.41 1.49 -6.49
CA ASP A 68 2.11 0.29 -6.04
C ASP A 68 2.73 0.61 -4.68
N ASP A 69 1.91 0.58 -3.64
CA ASP A 69 2.37 0.69 -2.28
C ASP A 69 3.14 -0.57 -1.96
N CYS A 70 4.25 -0.38 -1.27
CA CYS A 70 5.17 -1.43 -0.89
C CYS A 70 5.87 -1.02 0.39
N LEU A 71 6.37 -1.99 1.12
CA LEU A 71 7.13 -1.78 2.34
C LEU A 71 8.58 -1.47 1.95
N GLU A 72 9.16 -0.41 2.50
CA GLU A 72 10.49 0.08 2.06
C GLU A 72 11.47 0.26 3.22
N GLN A 73 10.98 0.71 4.38
CA GLN A 73 11.85 1.02 5.52
C GLN A 73 11.68 -0.03 6.61
N SER A 74 12.77 -0.48 7.22
CA SER A 74 12.77 -1.44 8.33
C SER A 74 13.61 -0.96 9.52
N ALA A 75 13.29 -1.46 10.71
CA ALA A 75 14.11 -1.33 11.91
C ALA A 75 13.92 -2.55 12.81
N GLY A 76 15.00 -3.00 13.45
CA GLY A 76 15.03 -4.25 14.21
C GLY A 76 15.40 -5.46 13.33
N ASP A 77 15.20 -6.67 13.86
CA ASP A 77 15.49 -7.93 13.17
C ASP A 77 14.34 -8.32 12.22
N ILE A 78 14.16 -7.54 11.16
CA ILE A 78 13.11 -7.76 10.15
C ILE A 78 13.65 -7.55 8.75
N ARG A 79 13.24 -8.44 7.84
CA ARG A 79 13.58 -8.40 6.43
C ARG A 79 12.36 -8.11 5.60
N ILE A 80 12.57 -7.33 4.55
CA ILE A 80 11.58 -7.05 3.52
C ILE A 80 12.00 -7.84 2.29
N GLU A 81 11.11 -8.69 1.79
CA GLU A 81 11.33 -9.57 0.64
C GLU A 81 10.26 -9.32 -0.44
N GLU A 82 10.44 -9.96 -1.60
CA GLU A 82 9.50 -9.93 -2.72
C GLU A 82 9.07 -8.50 -3.11
N ASN A 83 10.06 -7.62 -3.32
CA ASN A 83 9.86 -6.23 -3.72
C ASN A 83 8.99 -5.39 -2.76
N GLY A 84 9.02 -5.68 -1.46
CA GLY A 84 8.26 -4.90 -0.48
C GLY A 84 6.89 -5.46 -0.13
N PHE A 85 6.54 -6.65 -0.64
CA PHE A 85 5.25 -7.28 -0.36
C PHE A 85 5.32 -8.33 0.75
N VAL A 86 6.50 -8.73 1.20
CA VAL A 86 6.63 -9.71 2.30
C VAL A 86 7.54 -9.16 3.39
N ILE A 87 7.10 -9.30 4.64
CA ILE A 87 7.94 -9.06 5.80
C ILE A 87 8.12 -10.33 6.59
N ILE A 88 9.37 -10.56 7.00
CA ILE A 88 9.77 -11.74 7.76
C ILE A 88 10.60 -11.27 8.95
N HIS A 89 10.14 -11.60 10.16
CA HIS A 89 10.95 -11.42 11.36
C HIS A 89 12.14 -12.38 11.33
N GLY A 90 13.29 -11.93 11.81
CA GLY A 90 14.49 -12.75 11.91
C GLY A 90 14.39 -13.83 12.97
N GLN A 91 15.55 -14.36 13.39
CA GLN A 91 15.61 -15.50 14.31
C GLN A 91 15.54 -15.09 15.78
N SER A 92 15.76 -13.80 16.10
CA SER A 92 15.67 -13.30 17.47
C SER A 92 14.21 -13.03 17.87
N GLN A 93 14.00 -12.77 19.16
CA GLN A 93 12.77 -12.17 19.67
C GLN A 93 13.03 -10.71 19.98
N GLY A 94 12.07 -9.85 19.66
CA GLY A 94 12.13 -8.43 19.97
C GLY A 94 11.31 -7.62 19.00
N HIS A 95 11.05 -6.35 19.32
CA HIS A 95 10.29 -5.50 18.42
C HIS A 95 11.07 -5.28 17.12
N ALA A 96 10.38 -5.49 16.01
CA ALA A 96 10.84 -5.06 14.70
C ALA A 96 9.67 -4.45 13.93
N ALA A 97 9.97 -3.47 13.10
CA ALA A 97 8.96 -2.69 12.40
C ALA A 97 9.33 -2.42 10.96
N VAL A 98 8.30 -2.22 10.14
CA VAL A 98 8.44 -1.72 8.78
C VAL A 98 7.48 -0.57 8.51
N ARG A 99 7.79 0.23 7.50
CA ARG A 99 6.90 1.27 6.98
C ARG A 99 6.65 1.13 5.49
N GLY A 100 5.45 1.55 5.10
CA GLY A 100 5.10 1.77 3.70
C GLY A 100 5.92 2.88 3.08
N LYS A 101 6.12 2.77 1.77
CA LYS A 101 6.80 3.74 0.91
C LYS A 101 5.99 5.02 0.77
N CYS A 102 4.68 4.88 0.55
CA CYS A 102 3.79 6.00 0.30
C CYS A 102 3.47 6.78 1.57
N GLN A 103 2.81 7.93 1.36
CA GLN A 103 2.34 8.80 2.43
C GLN A 103 0.93 9.30 2.08
N TYR A 104 0.07 9.42 3.09
CA TYR A 104 -1.35 9.66 2.89
C TYR A 104 -1.76 10.93 3.63
N SER A 105 -2.23 11.94 2.88
CA SER A 105 -2.67 13.23 3.44
C SER A 105 -4.18 13.47 3.32
N SER A 106 -4.86 12.67 2.50
CA SER A 106 -6.27 12.85 2.15
C SER A 106 -6.83 11.57 1.56
N GLY A 107 -8.14 11.44 1.53
CA GLY A 107 -8.84 10.28 0.96
C GLY A 107 -8.74 9.02 1.84
N GLN A 108 -9.24 7.93 1.26
CA GLN A 108 -9.27 6.62 1.90
C GLN A 108 -8.30 5.68 1.18
N HIS A 109 -7.43 5.03 1.95
CA HIS A 109 -6.42 4.09 1.47
C HIS A 109 -6.68 2.74 2.09
N ARG A 110 -6.51 1.67 1.33
CA ARG A 110 -6.85 0.32 1.77
C ARG A 110 -5.68 -0.62 1.51
N PHE A 111 -5.39 -1.45 2.51
CA PHE A 111 -4.30 -2.41 2.49
C PHE A 111 -4.82 -3.76 2.91
N ARG A 112 -4.38 -4.82 2.24
CA ARG A 112 -4.72 -6.19 2.61
C ARG A 112 -3.47 -6.94 2.99
N PHE A 113 -3.53 -7.65 4.11
CA PHE A 113 -2.41 -8.40 4.67
C PHE A 113 -2.81 -9.84 4.91
N LYS A 114 -2.09 -10.77 4.30
CA LYS A 114 -2.18 -12.19 4.59
C LYS A 114 -1.19 -12.58 5.68
N VAL A 115 -1.70 -13.26 6.70
CA VAL A 115 -0.90 -13.87 7.75
C VAL A 115 -0.35 -15.20 7.23
N GLU A 116 0.95 -15.28 6.91
CA GLU A 116 1.54 -16.51 6.36
C GLU A 116 2.13 -17.40 7.45
N LYS A 117 2.66 -16.79 8.52
CA LYS A 117 3.21 -17.51 9.67
C LYS A 117 3.15 -16.65 10.93
N LEU A 118 2.77 -17.25 12.05
CA LEU A 118 2.79 -16.63 13.37
C LEU A 118 3.30 -17.62 14.44
N ASP A 119 3.98 -17.07 15.44
CA ASP A 119 4.15 -17.71 16.74
C ASP A 119 2.80 -17.92 17.47
N ALA A 120 2.78 -18.83 18.45
CA ALA A 120 1.62 -19.10 19.29
C ALA A 120 1.06 -17.85 20.01
N SER A 121 1.93 -16.87 20.29
CA SER A 121 1.56 -15.61 20.93
C SER A 121 0.91 -14.60 19.97
N LYS A 122 1.02 -14.83 18.65
CA LYS A 122 0.30 -14.11 17.57
C LYS A 122 0.43 -12.60 17.61
N TRP A 123 1.61 -12.08 17.97
CA TRP A 123 1.81 -10.63 18.03
C TRP A 123 2.21 -10.08 16.67
N VAL A 124 1.31 -9.31 16.07
CA VAL A 124 1.55 -8.49 14.86
C VAL A 124 0.87 -7.16 15.07
N PHE A 125 1.51 -6.06 14.70
CA PHE A 125 0.92 -4.73 14.73
C PHE A 125 0.52 -4.28 13.31
N PHE A 126 -0.71 -3.80 13.17
CA PHE A 126 -1.24 -3.14 11.97
C PHE A 126 -1.67 -1.71 12.32
N GLY A 127 -1.07 -0.71 11.68
CA GLY A 127 -1.42 0.67 11.98
C GLY A 127 -0.73 1.71 11.13
N ILE A 128 -0.68 2.92 11.67
CA ILE A 128 -0.11 4.10 11.01
C ILE A 128 0.79 4.91 11.95
N LYS A 129 1.58 5.78 11.33
CA LYS A 129 2.36 6.84 11.99
C LYS A 129 2.46 8.09 11.12
N PRO A 130 2.82 9.26 11.68
CA PRO A 130 3.24 10.41 10.89
C PRO A 130 4.52 10.09 10.11
N LYS A 131 4.62 10.61 8.88
CA LYS A 131 5.83 10.51 8.05
C LYS A 131 7.09 11.00 8.76
N VAL A 132 6.95 12.09 9.52
CA VAL A 132 8.05 12.76 10.22
C VAL A 132 8.55 12.00 11.46
N ALA A 133 7.79 11.00 11.93
CA ALA A 133 8.21 10.23 13.10
C ALA A 133 9.46 9.40 12.76
N PRO A 134 10.44 9.26 13.67
CA PRO A 134 11.63 8.46 13.41
C PRO A 134 11.31 6.98 13.24
N MET A 135 12.03 6.30 12.36
CA MET A 135 11.94 4.85 12.23
C MET A 135 12.63 4.18 13.43
N MET A 136 11.91 3.31 14.14
CA MET A 136 12.38 2.66 15.35
C MET A 136 11.85 1.23 15.38
N ALA A 137 12.61 0.32 15.99
CA ALA A 137 12.23 -1.08 16.08
C ALA A 137 10.94 -1.26 16.90
N ASP A 138 10.85 -0.58 18.05
CA ASP A 138 9.63 -0.47 18.84
C ASP A 138 8.73 0.69 18.36
N SER A 139 8.45 0.71 17.06
CA SER A 139 7.64 1.78 16.47
C SER A 139 6.23 1.82 17.06
N ALA A 140 5.64 0.66 17.35
CA ALA A 140 4.27 0.56 17.83
C ALA A 140 4.07 1.32 19.14
N ASN A 141 5.04 1.31 20.07
CA ASN A 141 4.89 1.92 21.39
C ASN A 141 5.24 3.43 21.46
N THR A 142 5.53 4.08 20.34
CA THR A 142 5.79 5.53 20.36
C THR A 142 4.50 6.34 20.43
N ASN A 143 4.57 7.52 21.04
CA ASN A 143 3.48 8.50 21.19
C ASN A 143 2.98 9.16 19.87
N THR A 144 3.03 8.44 18.75
CA THR A 144 2.45 8.85 17.47
C THR A 144 1.83 7.67 16.73
N ALA A 145 1.90 6.45 17.29
CA ALA A 145 1.42 5.25 16.64
C ALA A 145 -0.05 4.99 16.99
N TYR A 146 -0.81 4.57 15.98
CA TYR A 146 -2.21 4.19 16.10
C TYR A 146 -2.46 2.88 15.35
N GLY A 147 -3.15 1.93 15.96
CA GLY A 147 -3.46 0.66 15.31
C GLY A 147 -3.86 -0.44 16.28
N TRP A 148 -3.84 -1.67 15.78
CA TRP A 148 -4.15 -2.88 16.55
C TRP A 148 -2.95 -3.81 16.56
N ALA A 149 -2.83 -4.57 17.65
CA ALA A 149 -1.91 -5.66 17.74
C ALA A 149 -2.58 -6.94 18.25
N GLY A 150 -1.92 -8.07 18.04
CA GLY A 150 -2.24 -9.33 18.71
C GLY A 150 -2.37 -9.18 20.23
N GLY A 151 -3.04 -10.14 20.88
CA GLY A 151 -3.24 -10.11 22.34
C GLY A 151 -4.23 -9.04 22.82
N ASN A 152 -5.24 -8.72 22.00
CA ASN A 152 -6.32 -7.75 22.30
C ASN A 152 -5.80 -6.32 22.58
N ALA A 153 -4.64 -5.98 22.01
CA ALA A 153 -4.01 -4.69 22.20
C ALA A 153 -4.44 -3.71 21.12
N VAL A 154 -4.93 -2.54 21.53
CA VAL A 154 -5.13 -1.39 20.65
C VAL A 154 -4.16 -0.31 21.07
N LEU A 155 -3.37 0.21 20.15
CA LEU A 155 -2.42 1.27 20.45
C LEU A 155 -3.05 2.60 20.07
N LEU A 156 -3.23 3.47 21.07
CA LEU A 156 -3.70 4.82 20.89
C LEU A 156 -2.59 5.75 21.37
N ASN A 157 -1.97 6.48 20.44
CA ASN A 157 -0.85 7.36 20.79
C ASN A 157 0.28 6.60 21.50
N GLY A 158 0.62 5.40 21.02
CA GLY A 158 1.63 4.52 21.63
C GLY A 158 1.26 3.90 22.98
N VAL A 159 0.09 4.22 23.53
CA VAL A 159 -0.40 3.64 24.79
C VAL A 159 -1.25 2.43 24.46
N VAL A 160 -0.89 1.29 25.03
CA VAL A 160 -1.66 0.05 24.90
C VAL A 160 -2.97 0.17 25.69
N GLN A 161 -4.07 -0.07 25.00
CA GLN A 161 -5.42 -0.16 25.54
C GLN A 161 -5.93 -1.58 25.31
N SER A 162 -6.13 -2.34 26.39
CA SER A 162 -6.69 -3.69 26.30
C SER A 162 -8.21 -3.61 26.07
N ASN A 163 -8.72 -4.43 25.14
CA ASN A 163 -10.16 -4.57 24.85
C ASN A 163 -10.86 -3.25 24.47
N TYR A 164 -10.13 -2.28 23.91
CA TYR A 164 -10.70 -1.00 23.48
C TYR A 164 -11.80 -1.23 22.43
N ASN A 165 -12.99 -0.64 22.65
CA ASN A 165 -14.17 -0.83 21.81
C ASN A 165 -14.52 -2.31 21.53
N GLY A 166 -14.26 -3.21 22.50
CA GLY A 166 -14.55 -4.64 22.34
C GLY A 166 -13.61 -5.36 21.39
N TYR A 167 -12.47 -4.76 21.01
CA TYR A 167 -11.46 -5.44 20.20
C TYR A 167 -10.98 -6.71 20.89
N THR A 168 -11.16 -7.83 20.20
CA THR A 168 -10.60 -9.13 20.56
C THR A 168 -9.84 -9.63 19.35
N SER A 169 -8.55 -9.86 19.52
CA SER A 169 -7.71 -10.38 18.45
C SER A 169 -8.11 -11.81 18.14
N ASP A 170 -8.60 -12.02 16.92
CA ASP A 170 -9.03 -13.30 16.38
C ASP A 170 -8.05 -13.82 15.30
N MET A 171 -6.82 -13.32 15.33
CA MET A 171 -5.79 -13.55 14.32
C MET A 171 -5.37 -15.01 14.25
N GLU A 172 -5.46 -15.58 13.05
CA GLU A 172 -4.98 -16.92 12.73
C GLU A 172 -4.06 -16.92 11.51
N ILE A 173 -3.26 -17.97 11.38
CA ILE A 173 -2.49 -18.23 10.17
C ILE A 173 -3.46 -18.44 9.00
N SER A 174 -3.12 -17.88 7.84
CA SER A 174 -3.91 -17.80 6.61
C SER A 174 -5.03 -16.74 6.60
N ASP A 175 -5.25 -16.03 7.71
CA ASP A 175 -6.21 -14.91 7.71
C ASP A 175 -5.75 -13.78 6.80
N ILE A 176 -6.74 -13.06 6.27
CA ILE A 176 -6.54 -11.81 5.53
C ILE A 176 -7.17 -10.69 6.34
N PHE A 177 -6.38 -9.65 6.60
CA PHE A 177 -6.82 -8.44 7.26
C PHE A 177 -6.85 -7.28 6.28
N GLU A 178 -7.98 -6.58 6.18
CA GLU A 178 -8.09 -5.30 5.48
C GLU A 178 -7.91 -4.16 6.50
N LEU A 179 -6.89 -3.33 6.29
CA LEU A 179 -6.71 -2.07 7.00
C LEU A 179 -7.14 -0.92 6.08
N ILE A 180 -8.13 -0.15 6.53
CA ILE A 180 -8.58 1.06 5.87
C ILE A 180 -8.09 2.27 6.66
N VAL A 181 -7.36 3.14 5.98
CA VAL A 181 -6.82 4.40 6.49
C VAL A 181 -7.59 5.55 5.84
N ASP A 182 -8.47 6.18 6.60
CA ASP A 182 -9.30 7.29 6.13
C ASP A 182 -8.76 8.61 6.68
N CYS A 183 -8.01 9.34 5.82
CA CYS A 183 -7.36 10.59 6.19
C CYS A 183 -8.37 11.74 6.31
N ASP A 184 -9.48 11.68 5.57
CA ASP A 184 -10.49 12.74 5.55
C ASP A 184 -11.33 12.69 6.84
N GLU A 185 -11.76 11.49 7.24
CA GLU A 185 -12.49 11.27 8.49
C GLU A 185 -11.59 11.04 9.71
N LYS A 186 -10.27 10.95 9.49
CA LYS A 186 -9.25 10.75 10.54
C LYS A 186 -9.49 9.48 11.36
N LYS A 187 -9.81 8.37 10.68
CA LYS A 187 -10.14 7.09 11.30
C LYS A 187 -9.35 5.95 10.67
N LEU A 188 -9.16 4.89 11.44
CA LEU A 188 -8.71 3.60 10.95
C LEU A 188 -9.82 2.59 11.11
N ARG A 189 -9.87 1.61 10.20
CA ARG A 189 -10.71 0.42 10.33
C ARG A 189 -9.90 -0.82 10.02
N LEU A 190 -9.98 -1.83 10.87
CA LEU A 190 -9.39 -3.15 10.65
C LEU A 190 -10.51 -4.18 10.52
N ILE A 191 -10.44 -4.98 9.47
CA ILE A 191 -11.42 -6.02 9.16
C ILE A 191 -10.69 -7.35 9.02
N ASN A 192 -11.12 -8.39 9.75
CA ASN A 192 -10.69 -9.76 9.47
C ASN A 192 -11.67 -10.38 8.47
N GLU A 193 -11.20 -10.75 7.28
CA GLU A 193 -12.07 -11.26 6.21
C GLU A 193 -12.70 -12.62 6.54
N ARG A 194 -12.07 -13.44 7.39
CA ARG A 194 -12.58 -14.76 7.78
C ARG A 194 -13.73 -14.65 8.77
N THR A 195 -13.58 -13.81 9.80
CA THR A 195 -14.57 -13.69 10.87
C THR A 195 -15.57 -12.57 10.63
N HIS A 196 -15.30 -11.70 9.66
CA HIS A 196 -15.99 -10.43 9.44
C HIS A 196 -15.98 -9.49 10.66
N SER A 197 -15.08 -9.71 11.61
CA SER A 197 -14.87 -8.79 12.73
C SER A 197 -14.37 -7.45 12.17
N THR A 198 -14.99 -6.36 12.63
CA THR A 198 -14.66 -5.01 12.19
C THR A 198 -14.42 -4.14 13.41
N HIS A 199 -13.30 -3.45 13.41
CA HIS A 199 -12.90 -2.58 14.51
C HIS A 199 -12.47 -1.22 13.97
N GLU A 200 -12.91 -0.16 14.65
CA GLU A 200 -12.63 1.21 14.28
C GLU A 200 -11.98 1.97 15.43
N LEU A 201 -11.08 2.89 15.08
CA LEU A 201 -10.55 3.87 16.01
C LEU A 201 -10.45 5.24 15.34
N ASN A 202 -10.64 6.29 16.13
CA ASN A 202 -10.39 7.67 15.73
C ASN A 202 -8.94 8.04 16.01
N VAL A 203 -8.34 8.78 15.10
CA VAL A 203 -6.95 9.26 15.22
C VAL A 203 -6.95 10.71 15.66
N ASP A 204 -6.32 10.99 16.79
CA ASP A 204 -6.06 12.36 17.22
C ASP A 204 -4.92 12.95 16.38
N VAL A 205 -5.27 13.78 15.41
CA VAL A 205 -4.30 14.41 14.50
C VAL A 205 -3.35 15.39 15.20
N THR A 206 -3.64 15.81 16.43
CA THR A 206 -2.69 16.60 17.23
C THR A 206 -1.54 15.76 17.77
N LYS A 207 -1.73 14.43 17.83
CA LYS A 207 -0.74 13.44 18.27
C LYS A 207 -0.12 12.69 17.10
N CYS A 208 -0.93 12.35 16.10
CA CYS A 208 -0.50 11.69 14.88
C CYS A 208 -0.86 12.57 13.66
N SER A 209 -0.01 13.55 13.37
CA SER A 209 -0.24 14.48 12.26
C SER A 209 -0.13 13.82 10.89
N LEU A 210 -0.91 14.30 9.92
CA LEU A 210 -0.73 13.98 8.51
C LEU A 210 0.59 14.57 7.97
N PRO A 211 1.18 14.02 6.90
CA PRO A 211 0.79 12.78 6.24
C PRO A 211 1.09 11.54 7.08
N TRP A 212 0.20 10.56 7.00
CA TRP A 212 0.41 9.25 7.59
C TRP A 212 1.20 8.33 6.68
N GLN A 213 1.85 7.34 7.26
CA GLN A 213 2.43 6.19 6.57
C GLN A 213 1.95 4.91 7.23
N LEU A 214 1.84 3.85 6.44
CA LEU A 214 1.59 2.51 6.94
C LEU A 214 2.75 2.10 7.86
N ASN A 215 2.42 1.50 9.01
CA ASN A 215 3.38 1.03 9.99
C ASN A 215 2.97 -0.38 10.44
N LEU A 216 3.82 -1.36 10.18
CA LEU A 216 3.62 -2.74 10.62
C LEU A 216 4.71 -3.14 11.62
N GLY A 217 4.38 -4.07 12.51
CA GLY A 217 5.34 -4.59 13.49
C GLY A 217 5.21 -6.10 13.67
N LEU A 218 6.34 -6.76 13.86
CA LEU A 218 6.46 -8.18 14.22
C LEU A 218 7.31 -8.30 15.50
N TYR A 219 7.21 -9.43 16.19
CA TYR A 219 7.96 -9.64 17.44
C TYR A 219 8.62 -11.02 17.54
N TYR A 220 7.95 -12.08 17.09
CA TYR A 220 8.44 -13.43 17.28
C TYR A 220 9.18 -13.94 16.05
N SER A 221 10.10 -14.87 16.31
CA SER A 221 11.01 -15.39 15.31
C SER A 221 10.25 -16.02 14.14
N ASN A 222 10.63 -15.65 12.92
CA ASN A 222 10.03 -16.15 11.68
C ASN A 222 8.53 -15.85 11.49
N ASP A 223 7.94 -14.91 12.24
CA ASP A 223 6.63 -14.35 11.89
C ASP A 223 6.71 -13.79 10.46
N ARG A 224 5.65 -14.00 9.69
CA ARG A 224 5.61 -13.63 8.27
C ARG A 224 4.25 -13.09 7.86
N ILE A 225 4.26 -11.88 7.34
CA ILE A 225 3.08 -11.19 6.81
C ILE A 225 3.35 -10.81 5.35
N ARG A 226 2.35 -11.00 4.50
CA ARG A 226 2.37 -10.59 3.10
C ARG A 226 1.34 -9.53 2.85
N MET A 227 1.72 -8.44 2.21
CA MET A 227 0.78 -7.51 1.59
C MET A 227 0.30 -8.08 0.26
N ILE A 228 -1.01 -8.02 0.00
CA ILE A 228 -1.65 -8.56 -1.20
C ILE A 228 -2.52 -7.50 -1.87
N ASP A 229 -2.77 -7.70 -3.16
CA ASP A 229 -3.59 -6.77 -3.95
C ASP A 229 -5.06 -6.76 -3.51
N GLN A 230 -5.73 -5.66 -3.81
CA GLN A 230 -7.19 -5.59 -3.68
C GLN A 230 -7.80 -6.33 -4.87
N THR A 231 -8.39 -7.50 -4.61
CA THR A 231 -9.16 -8.28 -5.59
C THR A 231 -10.61 -7.88 -5.58
#